data_AF-X1RZJ8-F1
#
_entry.id   AF-X1RZJ8-F1
#
_cell.length_a   1.000
_cell.length_b   1.000
_cell.length_c   1.000
_cell.angle_alpha   90.00
_cell.angle_beta   90.00
_cell.angle_gamma   90.00
#
_symmetry.space_group_name_H-M   'P 1'
#
loop_
_entity.id
_entity.type
_entity.pdbx_description
1 polymer ?
#
loop_
_entity_poly.entity_id
_entity_poly.type
_entity_poly.pdbx_seq_one_letter_code
_entity_poly.pdbx_strand_id
1 'polypeptide(L)'
;LDVAIKNAELLCKVFGPGKNKTTPGHQEIELGLVKLYEATGQEKYLHLAKFFLNKRGPGGDEYSQTHKKVVDQDEAVGHAVRAGYMYSAMADIAALTGNRNYIRALDQLWDNVVGKKLYVTGGLGSDPSIEGFGPDYDLPNMSAYCETCASIANVFWNQRMFLLHADAKYIDVLERTLYNALISGVSMDGRLFFYPNALASRGQHARSEWFVCACCPGNVTRFMASLPGYVYAKRGDEFYVNLFVTSITHFFNGTEN
;
A
#
# COMPACT_ATOMS: atom_id res chain seq x y z
N LEU A 1 3.06 -2.76 -22.76
CA LEU A 1 1.91 -1.87 -22.51
C LEU A 1 0.61 -2.45 -23.10
N ASP A 2 0.60 -2.83 -24.38
CA ASP A 2 -0.60 -3.33 -25.08
C ASP A 2 -1.35 -4.47 -24.37
N VAL A 3 -0.63 -5.42 -23.76
CA VAL A 3 -1.24 -6.52 -23.00
C VAL A 3 -2.02 -5.99 -21.79
N ALA A 4 -1.48 -5.01 -21.07
CA ALA A 4 -2.16 -4.40 -19.92
C ALA A 4 -3.41 -3.62 -20.38
N ILE A 5 -3.30 -2.87 -21.49
CA ILE A 5 -4.44 -2.19 -22.11
C ILE A 5 -5.54 -3.19 -22.48
N LYS A 6 -5.21 -4.27 -23.19
CA LYS A 6 -6.20 -5.30 -23.59
C LYS A 6 -6.92 -5.91 -22.39
N ASN A 7 -6.22 -6.15 -21.28
CA ASN A 7 -6.84 -6.62 -20.04
C ASN A 7 -7.73 -5.55 -19.40
N ALA A 8 -7.27 -4.31 -19.30
CA ALA A 8 -8.05 -3.21 -18.75
C ALA A 8 -9.31 -2.88 -19.58
N GLU A 9 -9.25 -3.02 -20.92
CA GLU A 9 -10.42 -2.92 -21.80
C GLU A 9 -11.47 -3.97 -21.46
N LEU A 10 -11.04 -5.22 -21.23
CA LEU A 10 -11.95 -6.28 -20.80
C LEU A 10 -12.62 -5.93 -19.48
N LEU A 11 -11.87 -5.42 -18.50
CA LEU A 11 -12.43 -4.97 -17.23
C LEU A 11 -13.46 -3.85 -17.43
N CYS A 12 -13.15 -2.83 -18.23
CA CYS A 12 -14.07 -1.74 -18.55
C CYS A 12 -15.33 -2.23 -19.29
N LYS A 13 -15.21 -3.29 -20.09
CA LYS A 13 -16.34 -3.91 -20.79
C LYS A 13 -17.27 -4.66 -19.82
N VAL A 14 -16.71 -5.36 -18.83
CA VAL A 14 -17.45 -6.26 -17.93
C VAL A 14 -17.98 -5.56 -16.67
N PHE A 15 -17.22 -4.63 -16.10
CA PHE A 15 -17.52 -3.99 -14.82
C PHE A 15 -17.87 -2.51 -15.00
N GLY A 16 -18.71 -1.99 -14.09
CA GLY A 16 -19.06 -0.57 -14.05
C GLY A 16 -20.56 -0.30 -13.88
N PRO A 17 -20.99 0.97 -13.96
CA PRO A 17 -22.39 1.36 -13.89
C PRO A 17 -23.22 0.65 -14.96
N GLY A 18 -24.35 0.05 -14.57
CA GLY A 18 -25.21 -0.73 -15.47
C GLY A 18 -24.66 -2.10 -15.90
N LYS A 19 -23.50 -2.51 -15.38
CA LYS A 19 -22.83 -3.79 -15.68
C LYS A 19 -22.62 -4.61 -14.41
N ASN A 20 -21.64 -5.53 -14.42
CA ASN A 20 -21.24 -6.23 -13.21
C ASN A 20 -20.73 -5.23 -12.15
N LYS A 21 -21.28 -5.31 -10.94
CA LYS A 21 -20.97 -4.41 -9.82
C LYS A 21 -20.15 -5.10 -8.71
N THR A 22 -19.70 -6.33 -8.93
CA THR A 22 -18.81 -7.03 -8.01
C THR A 22 -17.46 -6.31 -7.96
N THR A 23 -16.92 -6.17 -6.76
CA THR A 23 -15.60 -5.57 -6.51
C THR A 23 -14.54 -6.66 -6.32
N PRO A 24 -13.25 -6.33 -6.51
CA PRO A 24 -12.15 -7.27 -6.25
C PRO A 24 -12.20 -7.82 -4.82
N GLY A 25 -11.94 -9.11 -4.63
CA GLY A 25 -11.77 -9.68 -3.29
C GLY A 25 -10.50 -9.16 -2.60
N HIS A 26 -9.40 -9.06 -3.37
CA HIS A 26 -8.13 -8.48 -2.97
C HIS A 26 -7.88 -7.20 -3.77
N GLN A 27 -7.72 -6.07 -3.09
CA GLN A 27 -7.51 -4.74 -3.66
C GLN A 27 -6.10 -4.63 -4.24
N GLU A 28 -5.99 -4.17 -5.49
CA GLU A 28 -4.71 -3.91 -6.19
C GLU A 28 -5.03 -3.33 -7.58
N ILE A 29 -6.11 -3.84 -8.21
CA ILE A 29 -6.48 -3.41 -9.56
C ILE A 29 -6.82 -1.92 -9.62
N GLU A 30 -7.31 -1.34 -8.52
CA GLU A 30 -7.54 0.09 -8.40
C GLU A 30 -6.23 0.89 -8.58
N LEU A 31 -5.12 0.44 -7.97
CA LEU A 31 -3.78 1.02 -8.18
C LEU A 31 -3.33 0.85 -9.63
N GLY A 32 -3.45 -0.37 -10.16
CA GLY A 32 -3.05 -0.68 -11.54
C GLY A 32 -3.79 0.16 -12.58
N LEU A 33 -5.09 0.39 -12.38
CA LEU A 33 -5.91 1.22 -13.27
C LEU A 33 -5.57 2.71 -13.16
N VAL A 34 -5.25 3.23 -11.97
CA VAL A 34 -4.78 4.60 -11.83
C VAL A 34 -3.43 4.79 -12.52
N LYS A 35 -2.48 3.88 -12.33
CA LYS A 35 -1.19 3.92 -13.04
C LYS A 35 -1.34 3.79 -14.55
N LEU A 36 -2.30 3.00 -15.02
CA LEU A 36 -2.61 2.90 -16.45
C LEU A 36 -3.25 4.20 -16.99
N TYR A 37 -4.08 4.88 -16.20
CA TYR A 37 -4.58 6.21 -16.53
C TYR A 37 -3.43 7.21 -16.68
N GLU A 38 -2.51 7.30 -15.71
CA GLU A 38 -1.33 8.17 -15.79
C GLU A 38 -0.48 7.91 -17.03
N ALA A 39 -0.30 6.62 -17.39
CA ALA A 39 0.51 6.23 -18.54
C ALA A 39 -0.16 6.42 -19.91
N THR A 40 -1.49 6.55 -19.97
CA THR A 40 -2.24 6.54 -21.25
C THR A 40 -3.15 7.75 -21.46
N GLY A 41 -3.43 8.53 -20.42
CA GLY A 41 -4.42 9.62 -20.42
C GLY A 41 -5.88 9.16 -20.53
N GLN A 42 -6.17 7.85 -20.57
CA GLN A 42 -7.53 7.36 -20.79
C GLN A 42 -8.35 7.33 -19.50
N GLU A 43 -9.22 8.33 -19.33
CA GLU A 43 -10.04 8.54 -18.11
C GLU A 43 -10.89 7.34 -17.70
N LYS A 44 -11.29 6.48 -18.65
CA LYS A 44 -12.09 5.29 -18.35
C LYS A 44 -11.42 4.36 -17.33
N TYR A 45 -10.09 4.31 -17.28
CA TYR A 45 -9.36 3.51 -16.29
C TYR A 45 -9.49 4.10 -14.89
N LEU A 46 -9.33 5.43 -14.75
CA LEU A 46 -9.55 6.14 -13.49
C LEU A 46 -11.01 6.00 -13.02
N HIS A 47 -11.98 6.13 -13.93
CA HIS A 47 -13.39 5.95 -13.63
C HIS A 47 -13.70 4.54 -13.12
N LEU A 48 -13.11 3.51 -13.72
CA LEU A 48 -13.28 2.14 -13.26
C LEU A 48 -12.62 1.90 -11.89
N ALA A 49 -11.43 2.44 -11.65
CA ALA A 49 -10.76 2.35 -10.35
C ALA A 49 -11.63 2.98 -9.24
N LYS A 50 -12.15 4.19 -9.48
CA LYS A 50 -13.07 4.89 -8.58
C LYS A 50 -14.39 4.14 -8.39
N PHE A 51 -14.89 3.48 -9.44
CA PHE A 51 -16.09 2.64 -9.35
C PHE A 51 -15.89 1.49 -8.37
N PHE A 52 -14.77 0.76 -8.46
CA PHE A 52 -14.49 -0.35 -7.54
C PHE A 52 -14.42 0.11 -6.07
N LEU A 53 -13.71 1.21 -5.78
CA LEU A 53 -13.65 1.76 -4.41
C LEU A 53 -15.03 2.18 -3.91
N ASN A 54 -15.79 2.93 -4.71
CA ASN A 54 -17.11 3.42 -4.28
C ASN A 54 -18.15 2.31 -4.13
N LYS A 55 -17.98 1.21 -4.87
CA LYS A 55 -18.91 0.09 -4.80
C LYS A 55 -18.56 -0.88 -3.66
N ARG A 56 -17.35 -0.79 -3.10
CA ARG A 56 -16.90 -1.63 -1.99
C ARG A 56 -17.67 -1.31 -0.71
N GLY A 57 -18.35 -2.32 -0.21
CA GLY A 57 -19.18 -2.23 1.00
C GLY A 57 -20.40 -1.30 0.85
N PRO A 58 -21.26 -1.25 1.88
CA PRO A 58 -21.28 -2.17 3.02
C PRO A 58 -21.88 -3.54 2.62
N GLY A 59 -21.79 -4.54 3.50
CA GLY A 59 -22.48 -5.82 3.34
C GLY A 59 -21.59 -7.06 3.20
N GLY A 60 -20.28 -6.93 3.45
CA GLY A 60 -19.37 -8.06 3.57
C GLY A 60 -18.62 -8.06 4.91
N ASP A 61 -17.42 -8.66 4.93
CA ASP A 61 -16.58 -8.82 6.12
C ASP A 61 -15.45 -7.79 6.23
N GLU A 62 -14.79 -7.81 7.37
CA GLU A 62 -13.58 -7.02 7.67
C GLU A 62 -12.35 -7.52 6.93
N TYR A 63 -12.22 -8.84 6.72
CA TYR A 63 -11.08 -9.48 6.05
C TYR A 63 -10.75 -8.83 4.69
N SER A 64 -11.77 -8.49 3.92
CA SER A 64 -11.66 -7.81 2.61
C SER A 64 -12.06 -6.33 2.63
N GLN A 65 -12.18 -5.72 3.83
CA GLN A 65 -12.55 -4.31 4.01
C GLN A 65 -13.89 -3.94 3.33
N THR A 66 -14.87 -4.84 3.41
CA THR A 66 -16.21 -4.69 2.80
C THR A 66 -17.33 -4.46 3.83
N HIS A 67 -17.00 -4.51 5.12
CA HIS A 67 -17.89 -4.29 6.26
C HIS A 67 -18.56 -2.90 6.23
N LYS A 68 -17.84 -1.85 5.82
CA LYS A 68 -18.35 -0.48 5.63
C LYS A 68 -17.97 0.05 4.24
N LYS A 69 -18.62 1.12 3.78
CA LYS A 69 -18.12 1.88 2.63
C LYS A 69 -16.74 2.43 2.95
N VAL A 70 -15.86 2.50 1.96
CA VAL A 70 -14.46 2.92 2.18
C VAL A 70 -14.31 4.32 2.81
N VAL A 71 -15.28 5.23 2.59
CA VAL A 71 -15.28 6.59 3.16
C VAL A 71 -15.83 6.67 4.60
N ASP A 72 -16.42 5.57 5.08
CA ASP A 72 -16.99 5.44 6.41
C ASP A 72 -16.12 4.51 7.30
N GLN A 73 -14.98 4.04 6.80
CA GLN A 73 -14.01 3.25 7.55
C GLN A 73 -13.06 4.17 8.31
N ASP A 74 -12.86 3.85 9.58
CA ASP A 74 -12.13 4.64 10.59
C ASP A 74 -11.12 3.81 11.38
N GLU A 75 -11.12 2.48 11.20
CA GLU A 75 -10.22 1.54 11.85
C GLU A 75 -9.64 0.56 10.81
N ALA A 76 -8.34 0.27 10.90
CA ALA A 76 -7.72 -0.72 10.05
C ALA A 76 -8.01 -2.13 10.56
N VAL A 77 -8.69 -2.92 9.73
CA VAL A 77 -9.18 -4.27 10.06
C VAL A 77 -8.94 -5.25 8.90
N GLY A 78 -8.95 -6.54 9.21
CA GLY A 78 -8.78 -7.60 8.23
C GLY A 78 -7.36 -7.71 7.67
N HIS A 79 -7.23 -8.28 6.48
CA HIS A 79 -5.93 -8.59 5.88
C HIS A 79 -5.10 -7.32 5.61
N ALA A 80 -3.86 -7.29 6.11
CA ALA A 80 -3.04 -6.08 6.15
C ALA A 80 -2.62 -5.57 4.75
N VAL A 81 -2.24 -6.49 3.84
CA VAL A 81 -1.92 -6.15 2.44
C VAL A 81 -3.12 -5.57 1.69
N ARG A 82 -4.29 -6.22 1.78
CA ARG A 82 -5.53 -5.75 1.13
C ARG A 82 -5.88 -4.33 1.56
N ALA A 83 -5.81 -4.09 2.86
CA ALA A 83 -6.02 -2.77 3.45
C ALA A 83 -5.00 -1.75 2.91
N GLY A 84 -3.69 -2.01 3.00
CA GLY A 84 -2.66 -1.07 2.56
C GLY A 84 -2.73 -0.73 1.06
N TYR A 85 -3.04 -1.70 0.20
CA TYR A 85 -3.26 -1.45 -1.23
C TYR A 85 -4.54 -0.66 -1.51
N MET A 86 -5.62 -0.94 -0.77
CA MET A 86 -6.85 -0.16 -0.85
C MET A 86 -6.62 1.30 -0.43
N TYR A 87 -5.93 1.53 0.69
CA TYR A 87 -5.64 2.86 1.20
C TYR A 87 -4.73 3.64 0.24
N SER A 88 -3.75 2.96 -0.36
CA SER A 88 -2.93 3.54 -1.42
C SER A 88 -3.77 3.96 -2.64
N ALA A 89 -4.73 3.15 -3.08
CA ALA A 89 -5.60 3.50 -4.20
C ALA A 89 -6.56 4.64 -3.86
N MET A 90 -7.09 4.66 -2.63
CA MET A 90 -7.91 5.76 -2.12
C MET A 90 -7.12 7.08 -2.17
N ALA A 91 -5.85 7.06 -1.77
CA ALA A 91 -4.98 8.24 -1.77
C ALA A 91 -4.68 8.72 -3.20
N ASP A 92 -4.35 7.80 -4.11
CA ASP A 92 -4.12 8.12 -5.53
C ASP A 92 -5.37 8.78 -6.16
N ILE A 93 -6.56 8.21 -5.95
CA ILE A 93 -7.80 8.76 -6.50
C ILE A 93 -8.19 10.07 -5.80
N ALA A 94 -7.91 10.21 -4.50
CA ALA A 94 -8.12 11.47 -3.79
C ALA A 94 -7.29 12.60 -4.38
N ALA A 95 -6.00 12.35 -4.65
CA ALA A 95 -5.09 13.31 -5.26
C ALA A 95 -5.56 13.73 -6.67
N LEU A 96 -5.99 12.77 -7.49
CA LEU A 96 -6.42 13.02 -8.87
C LEU A 96 -7.80 13.68 -8.99
N THR A 97 -8.68 13.52 -7.99
CA THR A 97 -10.09 13.96 -8.09
C THR A 97 -10.50 15.02 -7.07
N GLY A 98 -9.61 15.37 -6.13
CA GLY A 98 -9.92 16.28 -5.03
C GLY A 98 -10.94 15.73 -4.03
N ASN A 99 -11.15 14.41 -3.98
CA ASN A 99 -12.19 13.81 -3.14
C ASN A 99 -11.81 13.82 -1.65
N ARG A 100 -12.27 14.85 -0.93
CA ARG A 100 -11.99 15.05 0.50
C ARG A 100 -12.55 13.96 1.41
N ASN A 101 -13.57 13.21 0.98
CA ASN A 101 -14.10 12.11 1.80
C ASN A 101 -13.13 10.94 1.90
N TYR A 102 -12.36 10.66 0.83
CA TYR A 102 -11.28 9.67 0.92
C TYR A 102 -10.16 10.14 1.83
N ILE A 103 -9.75 11.41 1.72
CA ILE A 103 -8.70 11.99 2.57
C ILE A 103 -9.08 11.86 4.05
N ARG A 104 -10.30 12.26 4.42
CA ARG A 104 -10.76 12.14 5.81
C ARG A 104 -10.73 10.70 6.33
N ALA A 105 -11.16 9.72 5.54
CA ALA A 105 -11.11 8.33 5.94
C ALA A 105 -9.65 7.84 6.06
N LEU A 106 -8.79 8.21 5.12
CA LEU A 106 -7.36 7.88 5.17
C LEU A 106 -6.67 8.44 6.42
N ASP A 107 -6.98 9.67 6.81
CA ASP A 107 -6.45 10.29 8.03
C ASP A 107 -6.84 9.47 9.28
N GLN A 108 -8.12 9.10 9.41
CA GLN A 108 -8.61 8.29 10.53
C GLN A 108 -7.98 6.89 10.57
N LEU A 109 -7.90 6.24 9.41
CA LEU A 109 -7.27 4.93 9.26
C LEU A 109 -5.78 4.98 9.62
N TRP A 110 -5.07 6.04 9.19
CA TRP A 110 -3.67 6.23 9.48
C TRP A 110 -3.45 6.47 10.98
N ASP A 111 -4.25 7.33 11.60
CA ASP A 111 -4.20 7.60 13.04
C ASP A 111 -4.47 6.32 13.86
N ASN A 112 -5.39 5.46 13.41
CA ASN A 112 -5.61 4.16 14.04
C ASN A 112 -4.38 3.25 13.93
N VAL A 113 -3.82 3.10 12.73
CA VAL A 113 -2.65 2.22 12.52
C VAL A 113 -1.46 2.70 13.33
N VAL A 114 -1.06 3.95 13.17
CA VAL A 114 0.14 4.49 13.82
C VAL A 114 -0.04 4.62 15.33
N GLY A 115 -1.25 4.96 15.79
CA GLY A 115 -1.53 5.13 17.21
C GLY A 115 -1.72 3.81 17.97
N LYS A 116 -2.11 2.73 17.30
CA LYS A 116 -2.62 1.53 18.00
C LYS A 116 -2.22 0.17 17.41
N LYS A 117 -1.86 0.09 16.13
CA LYS A 117 -1.68 -1.20 15.42
C LYS A 117 -0.37 -1.34 14.64
N LEU A 118 0.58 -0.42 14.84
CA LEU A 118 1.89 -0.43 14.20
C LEU A 118 2.94 -1.02 15.17
N TYR A 119 3.62 -2.08 14.74
CA TYR A 119 4.75 -2.63 15.50
C TYR A 119 5.93 -1.65 15.52
N VAL A 120 6.82 -1.77 16.51
CA VAL A 120 8.01 -0.90 16.64
C VAL A 120 8.91 -0.93 15.39
N THR A 121 8.93 -2.05 14.68
CA THR A 121 9.63 -2.28 13.40
C THR A 121 8.93 -1.67 12.18
N GLY A 122 7.74 -1.09 12.36
CA GLY A 122 6.88 -0.62 11.27
C GLY A 122 6.13 -1.73 10.54
N GLY A 123 6.14 -2.97 11.05
CA GLY A 123 5.37 -4.09 10.50
C GLY A 123 3.88 -3.97 10.82
N LEU A 124 3.04 -4.55 9.95
CA LEU A 124 1.58 -4.57 10.08
C LEU A 124 1.05 -6.00 10.10
N GLY A 125 0.06 -6.23 10.96
CA GLY A 125 -0.64 -7.50 11.08
C GLY A 125 -0.18 -8.30 12.30
N SER A 126 -1.03 -8.32 13.32
CA SER A 126 -0.83 -9.05 14.57
C SER A 126 -1.51 -10.40 14.60
N ASP A 127 -2.53 -10.63 13.75
CA ASP A 127 -3.28 -11.87 13.69
C ASP A 127 -2.83 -12.71 12.47
N PRO A 128 -2.11 -13.83 12.70
CA PRO A 128 -1.66 -14.70 11.62
C PRO A 128 -2.80 -15.50 10.97
N SER A 129 -3.97 -15.62 11.61
CA SER A 129 -5.10 -16.38 11.05
C SER A 129 -5.78 -15.68 9.87
N ILE A 130 -5.64 -14.36 9.80
CA ILE A 130 -6.19 -13.50 8.75
C ILE A 130 -5.11 -12.68 8.03
N GLU A 131 -3.83 -12.94 8.33
CA GLU A 131 -2.69 -12.22 7.75
C GLU A 131 -2.84 -10.70 7.94
N GLY A 132 -3.32 -10.30 9.11
CA GLY A 132 -4.10 -9.07 9.24
C GLY A 132 -4.07 -8.40 10.60
N PHE A 133 -4.79 -7.28 10.68
CA PHE A 133 -4.89 -6.46 11.88
C PHE A 133 -5.71 -7.18 12.96
N GLY A 134 -5.14 -7.32 14.15
CA GLY A 134 -5.88 -7.63 15.36
C GLY A 134 -6.53 -6.38 15.99
N PRO A 135 -7.07 -6.52 17.21
CA PRO A 135 -7.62 -5.41 17.99
C PRO A 135 -6.61 -4.29 18.26
N ASP A 136 -7.11 -3.11 18.62
CA ASP A 136 -6.29 -1.99 19.09
C ASP A 136 -5.32 -2.44 20.21
N TYR A 137 -4.05 -2.07 20.09
CA TYR A 137 -2.95 -2.38 21.02
C TYR A 137 -2.58 -3.88 21.14
N ASP A 138 -3.18 -4.76 20.35
CA ASP A 138 -2.80 -6.17 20.29
C ASP A 138 -1.57 -6.37 19.40
N LEU A 139 -0.37 -6.29 20.01
CA LEU A 139 0.92 -6.36 19.33
C LEU A 139 1.84 -7.46 19.91
N PRO A 140 1.46 -8.74 19.85
CA PRO A 140 2.27 -9.84 20.38
C PRO A 140 3.54 -10.08 19.56
N ASN A 141 4.70 -10.16 20.22
CA ASN A 141 5.98 -10.25 19.50
C ASN A 141 6.22 -11.59 18.77
N MET A 142 5.92 -12.73 19.43
CA MET A 142 6.24 -14.07 18.91
C MET A 142 5.28 -14.51 17.80
N SER A 143 4.01 -14.13 17.88
CA SER A 143 2.96 -14.49 16.92
C SER A 143 2.66 -13.40 15.90
N ALA A 144 3.40 -12.28 15.93
CA ALA A 144 3.28 -11.21 14.94
C ALA A 144 3.40 -11.78 13.52
N TYR A 145 2.44 -11.42 12.65
CA TYR A 145 2.49 -11.81 11.25
C TYR A 145 3.44 -10.90 10.48
N CYS A 146 3.20 -9.58 10.50
CA CYS A 146 4.11 -8.59 9.91
C CYS A 146 4.60 -8.99 8.51
N GLU A 147 3.66 -9.31 7.61
CA GLU A 147 3.99 -9.81 6.28
C GLU A 147 4.92 -8.83 5.54
N THR A 148 5.93 -9.33 4.82
CA THR A 148 6.80 -8.49 3.99
C THR A 148 5.99 -7.66 2.97
N CYS A 149 4.95 -8.24 2.36
CA CYS A 149 4.03 -7.48 1.49
C CYS A 149 3.28 -6.39 2.23
N ALA A 150 2.89 -6.61 3.50
CA ALA A 150 2.17 -5.61 4.28
C ALA A 150 3.10 -4.42 4.63
N SER A 151 4.38 -4.70 4.86
CA SER A 151 5.41 -3.67 5.02
C SER A 151 5.59 -2.84 3.74
N ILE A 152 5.61 -3.47 2.57
CA ILE A 152 5.64 -2.77 1.27
C ILE A 152 4.38 -1.93 1.05
N ALA A 153 3.20 -2.48 1.36
CA ALA A 153 1.93 -1.76 1.27
C ALA A 153 1.91 -0.54 2.23
N ASN A 154 2.49 -0.67 3.42
CA ASN A 154 2.62 0.44 4.37
C ASN A 154 3.54 1.55 3.84
N VAL A 155 4.64 1.20 3.18
CA VAL A 155 5.52 2.17 2.50
C VAL A 155 4.76 2.87 1.36
N PHE A 156 4.04 2.12 0.53
CA PHE A 156 3.22 2.68 -0.56
C PHE A 156 2.18 3.67 -0.05
N TRP A 157 1.52 3.34 1.05
CA TRP A 157 0.50 4.18 1.65
C TRP A 157 1.11 5.45 2.26
N ASN A 158 2.15 5.32 3.08
CA ASN A 158 2.79 6.47 3.73
C ASN A 158 3.43 7.43 2.73
N GLN A 159 4.01 6.93 1.63
CA GLN A 159 4.49 7.80 0.55
C GLN A 159 3.36 8.66 -0.01
N ARG A 160 2.17 8.09 -0.20
CA ARG A 160 1.00 8.81 -0.74
C ARG A 160 0.42 9.79 0.27
N MET A 161 0.39 9.42 1.55
CA MET A 161 -0.01 10.36 2.60
C MET A 161 0.97 11.54 2.68
N PHE A 162 2.28 11.29 2.59
CA PHE A 162 3.25 12.37 2.45
C PHE A 162 2.97 13.25 1.23
N LEU A 163 2.67 12.67 0.06
CA LEU A 163 2.35 13.45 -1.14
C LEU A 163 1.05 14.27 -1.01
N LEU A 164 0.07 13.80 -0.23
CA LEU A 164 -1.18 14.52 0.04
C LEU A 164 -0.99 15.68 1.02
N HIS A 165 -0.16 15.49 2.04
CA HIS A 165 -0.10 16.39 3.20
C HIS A 165 1.19 17.20 3.33
N ALA A 166 2.28 16.73 2.72
CA ALA A 166 3.64 17.27 2.87
C ALA A 166 4.11 17.37 4.34
N ASP A 167 3.75 16.37 5.16
CA ASP A 167 4.15 16.27 6.57
C ASP A 167 5.16 15.12 6.74
N ALA A 168 6.28 15.42 7.40
CA ALA A 168 7.37 14.47 7.60
C ALA A 168 6.97 13.25 8.45
N LYS A 169 5.92 13.33 9.28
CA LYS A 169 5.45 12.19 10.10
C LYS A 169 5.13 10.94 9.28
N TYR A 170 4.69 11.12 8.04
CA TYR A 170 4.42 10.01 7.11
C TYR A 170 5.73 9.37 6.63
N ILE A 171 6.76 10.19 6.42
CA ILE A 171 8.11 9.72 6.08
C ILE A 171 8.76 9.02 7.28
N ASP A 172 8.52 9.47 8.51
CA ASP A 172 9.03 8.79 9.71
C ASP A 172 8.51 7.34 9.81
N VAL A 173 7.23 7.12 9.51
CA VAL A 173 6.62 5.78 9.47
C VAL A 173 7.14 4.98 8.29
N LEU A 174 7.26 5.60 7.11
CA LEU A 174 7.85 4.98 5.92
C LEU A 174 9.28 4.50 6.19
N GLU A 175 10.13 5.35 6.75
CA GLU A 175 11.53 5.07 7.07
C GLU A 175 11.63 3.94 8.10
N ARG A 176 10.82 4.01 9.17
CA ARG A 176 10.73 2.94 10.17
C ARG A 176 10.44 1.59 9.53
N THR A 177 9.41 1.50 8.68
CA THR A 177 9.05 0.24 8.00
C THR A 177 10.14 -0.19 7.02
N LEU A 178 10.64 0.73 6.20
CA LEU A 178 11.65 0.47 5.18
C LEU A 178 12.92 -0.14 5.77
N TYR A 179 13.49 0.49 6.80
CA TYR A 179 14.77 0.09 7.38
C TYR A 179 14.66 -1.04 8.40
N ASN A 180 13.45 -1.52 8.74
CA ASN A 180 13.26 -2.59 9.70
C ASN A 180 12.40 -3.72 9.11
N ALA A 181 11.07 -3.64 9.22
CA ALA A 181 10.17 -4.74 8.88
C ALA A 181 10.19 -5.14 7.39
N LEU A 182 10.49 -4.21 6.49
CA LEU A 182 10.55 -4.49 5.05
C LEU A 182 11.82 -5.26 4.70
N ILE A 183 12.99 -4.70 5.01
CA ILE A 183 14.28 -5.33 4.63
C ILE A 183 14.59 -6.58 5.46
N SER A 184 13.97 -6.77 6.63
CA SER A 184 14.04 -8.07 7.31
C SER A 184 13.47 -9.20 6.44
N GLY A 185 12.55 -8.88 5.53
CA GLY A 185 11.92 -9.77 4.58
C GLY A 185 12.85 -10.44 3.56
N VAL A 186 14.10 -9.99 3.43
CA VAL A 186 15.06 -10.50 2.43
C VAL A 186 16.45 -10.67 3.04
N SER A 187 17.20 -11.70 2.64
CA SER A 187 18.58 -11.89 3.05
C SER A 187 19.52 -10.90 2.39
N MET A 188 20.69 -10.66 2.99
CA MET A 188 21.68 -9.72 2.46
C MET A 188 22.19 -10.09 1.06
N ASP A 189 22.20 -11.37 0.71
CA ASP A 189 22.56 -11.85 -0.63
C ASP A 189 21.37 -11.84 -1.62
N GLY A 190 20.17 -11.47 -1.16
CA GLY A 190 18.96 -11.36 -1.97
C GLY A 190 18.29 -12.68 -2.35
N ARG A 191 18.69 -13.82 -1.76
CA ARG A 191 18.27 -15.16 -2.20
C ARG A 191 17.22 -15.83 -1.34
N LEU A 192 17.11 -15.43 -0.07
CA LEU A 192 16.18 -16.01 0.89
C LEU A 192 15.22 -14.92 1.39
N PHE A 193 13.98 -15.31 1.63
CA PHE A 193 12.90 -14.40 1.98
C PHE A 193 12.17 -14.84 3.25
N PHE A 194 11.68 -13.87 4.01
CA PHE A 194 10.63 -14.09 5.01
C PHE A 194 9.28 -13.73 4.41
N TYR A 195 8.27 -14.51 4.78
CA TYR A 195 6.87 -14.16 4.55
C TYR A 195 6.36 -13.41 5.80
N PRO A 196 6.20 -14.03 6.98
CA PRO A 196 6.05 -13.31 8.24
C PRO A 196 7.37 -12.75 8.79
N ASN A 197 7.32 -11.60 9.49
CA ASN A 197 8.47 -10.98 10.17
C ASN A 197 8.19 -10.77 11.67
N ALA A 198 8.20 -11.86 12.44
CA ALA A 198 7.96 -11.82 13.89
C ALA A 198 9.06 -11.07 14.67
N LEU A 199 8.70 -10.52 15.84
CA LEU A 199 9.61 -9.75 16.69
C LEU A 199 10.32 -10.61 17.76
N ALA A 200 9.94 -11.89 17.88
CA ALA A 200 10.61 -12.86 18.74
C ALA A 200 10.70 -14.22 18.05
N SER A 201 11.78 -14.97 18.35
CA SER A 201 12.00 -16.31 17.82
C SER A 201 12.73 -17.16 18.87
N ARG A 202 12.35 -18.44 18.95
CA ARG A 202 13.05 -19.54 19.64
C ARG A 202 13.79 -20.44 18.66
N GLY A 203 14.07 -19.96 17.43
CA GLY A 203 14.72 -20.71 16.36
C GLY A 203 13.76 -21.41 15.40
N GLN A 204 12.45 -21.15 15.49
CA GLN A 204 11.42 -21.79 14.65
C GLN A 204 11.17 -21.08 13.31
N HIS A 205 11.81 -19.94 13.06
CA HIS A 205 11.65 -19.15 11.85
C HIS A 205 13.00 -18.96 11.15
N ALA A 206 13.03 -19.30 9.86
CA ALA A 206 14.16 -19.04 8.97
C ALA A 206 13.63 -18.55 7.62
N ARG A 207 14.46 -17.79 6.90
CA ARG A 207 14.14 -17.40 5.53
C ARG A 207 14.18 -18.62 4.61
N SER A 208 13.42 -18.56 3.52
CA SER A 208 13.32 -19.62 2.51
C SER A 208 13.58 -19.06 1.12
N GLU A 209 14.08 -19.89 0.20
CA GLU A 209 14.29 -19.47 -1.20
C GLU A 209 12.96 -19.10 -1.88
N TRP A 210 11.88 -19.81 -1.53
CA TRP A 210 10.56 -19.61 -2.13
C TRP A 210 9.44 -20.12 -1.22
N PHE A 211 8.19 -19.85 -1.62
CA PHE A 211 6.97 -20.27 -0.92
C PHE A 211 5.93 -20.75 -1.92
N VAL A 212 4.97 -21.57 -1.47
CA VAL A 212 3.82 -21.97 -2.31
C VAL A 212 2.98 -20.74 -2.69
N CYS A 213 2.70 -19.86 -1.71
CA CYS A 213 2.18 -18.51 -1.95
C CYS A 213 3.37 -17.54 -2.02
N ALA A 214 3.85 -17.23 -3.21
CA ALA A 214 5.06 -16.42 -3.40
C ALA A 214 4.78 -14.93 -3.65
N CYS A 215 3.84 -14.34 -2.91
CA CYS A 215 3.61 -12.90 -2.97
C CYS A 215 4.85 -12.09 -2.55
N CYS A 216 5.52 -12.48 -1.45
CA CYS A 216 6.61 -11.71 -0.84
C CYS A 216 7.86 -11.60 -1.73
N PRO A 217 8.45 -12.69 -2.27
CA PRO A 217 9.70 -12.59 -3.05
C PRO A 217 9.59 -11.68 -4.29
N GLY A 218 8.49 -11.80 -5.04
CA GLY A 218 8.22 -10.95 -6.20
C GLY A 218 7.98 -9.49 -5.80
N ASN A 219 7.31 -9.27 -4.67
CA ASN A 219 7.03 -7.92 -4.16
C ASN A 219 8.31 -7.21 -3.70
N VAL A 220 9.21 -7.92 -3.00
CA VAL A 220 10.54 -7.39 -2.64
C VAL A 220 11.32 -7.00 -3.88
N THR A 221 11.37 -7.88 -4.89
CA THR A 221 12.12 -7.61 -6.13
C THR A 221 11.65 -6.32 -6.81
N ARG A 222 10.32 -6.13 -6.99
CA ARG A 222 9.80 -4.90 -7.60
C ARG A 222 10.04 -3.67 -6.71
N PHE A 223 9.94 -3.84 -5.40
CA PHE A 223 10.10 -2.73 -4.45
C PHE A 223 11.55 -2.22 -4.43
N MET A 224 12.52 -3.11 -4.28
CA MET A 224 13.94 -2.75 -4.20
C MET A 224 14.40 -2.02 -5.46
N ALA A 225 13.92 -2.41 -6.64
CA ALA A 225 14.19 -1.72 -7.89
C ALA A 225 13.64 -0.28 -7.94
N SER A 226 12.60 0.01 -7.16
CA SER A 226 11.93 1.32 -7.11
C SER A 226 12.44 2.26 -6.01
N LEU A 227 13.29 1.77 -5.11
CA LEU A 227 13.69 2.48 -3.88
C LEU A 227 14.21 3.92 -4.10
N PRO A 228 15.03 4.22 -5.13
CA PRO A 228 15.48 5.61 -5.36
C PRO A 228 14.35 6.62 -5.53
N GLY A 229 13.15 6.19 -5.96
CA GLY A 229 11.98 7.05 -6.12
C GLY A 229 11.34 7.55 -4.81
N TYR A 230 11.78 7.05 -3.66
CA TYR A 230 11.28 7.47 -2.34
C TYR A 230 12.18 8.50 -1.64
N VAL A 231 13.39 8.75 -2.18
CA VAL A 231 14.39 9.58 -1.51
C VAL A 231 14.02 11.06 -1.53
N TYR A 232 13.40 11.50 -2.62
CA TYR A 232 13.12 12.91 -2.89
C TYR A 232 11.68 13.12 -3.36
N ALA A 233 11.16 14.32 -3.15
CA ALA A 233 9.91 14.78 -3.77
C ALA A 233 9.96 16.27 -4.12
N LYS A 234 9.04 16.71 -4.98
CA LYS A 234 8.92 18.10 -5.43
C LYS A 234 7.45 18.51 -5.49
N ARG A 235 7.14 19.73 -5.04
CA ARG A 235 5.82 20.35 -5.18
C ARG A 235 5.99 21.83 -5.53
N GLY A 236 5.67 22.21 -6.77
CA GLY A 236 6.00 23.55 -7.25
C GLY A 236 7.51 23.80 -7.14
N ASP A 237 7.90 24.87 -6.43
CA ASP A 237 9.29 25.22 -6.14
C ASP A 237 9.83 24.61 -4.82
N GLU A 238 8.99 23.88 -4.08
CA GLU A 238 9.40 23.19 -2.86
C GLU A 238 10.09 21.87 -3.18
N PHE A 239 11.22 21.66 -2.53
CA PHE A 239 12.00 20.43 -2.64
C PHE A 239 12.09 19.73 -1.29
N TYR A 240 11.82 18.42 -1.30
CA TYR A 240 11.79 17.58 -0.11
C TYR A 240 12.87 16.51 -0.20
N VAL A 241 13.70 16.44 0.84
CA VAL A 241 14.67 15.37 1.06
C VAL A 241 14.11 14.48 2.16
N ASN A 242 13.58 13.32 1.76
CA ASN A 242 12.82 12.44 2.65
C ASN A 242 13.69 11.35 3.28
N LEU A 243 14.59 10.75 2.51
CA LEU A 243 15.48 9.68 3.00
C LEU A 243 16.95 10.11 2.93
N PHE A 244 17.71 9.75 3.95
CA PHE A 244 19.13 10.11 4.05
C PHE A 244 20.03 9.01 3.51
N VAL A 245 20.18 8.97 2.17
CA VAL A 245 21.07 8.04 1.47
C VAL A 245 22.00 8.79 0.53
N THR A 246 23.26 8.34 0.43
CA THR A 246 24.22 8.91 -0.53
C THR A 246 23.68 8.72 -1.94
N SER A 247 23.36 9.82 -2.61
CA SER A 247 22.74 9.80 -3.93
C SER A 247 22.96 11.13 -4.65
N ILE A 248 22.78 11.10 -5.97
CA ILE A 248 22.77 12.28 -6.83
C ILE A 248 21.42 12.29 -7.55
N THR A 249 20.80 13.46 -7.64
CA THR A 249 19.51 13.64 -8.31
C THR A 249 19.55 14.89 -9.19
N HIS A 250 18.81 14.86 -10.29
CA HIS A 250 18.66 15.98 -11.22
C HIS A 250 17.17 16.32 -11.31
N PHE A 251 16.81 17.59 -11.09
CA PHE A 251 15.44 18.07 -11.19
C PHE A 251 15.27 18.98 -12.41
N PHE A 252 14.16 18.79 -13.12
CA PHE A 252 13.72 19.71 -14.16
C PHE A 252 12.91 20.84 -13.52
N ASN A 253 13.43 22.07 -13.60
CA ASN A 253 12.79 23.27 -13.07
C ASN A 253 11.83 23.98 -14.05
N GLY A 254 11.46 23.32 -15.16
CA GLY A 254 10.39 23.80 -16.03
C GLY A 254 10.65 25.11 -16.78
N THR A 255 11.91 25.57 -16.87
CA THR A 255 12.29 26.71 -17.72
C THR A 255 12.80 26.23 -19.09
N GLU A 256 11.96 25.56 -19.87
CA GLU A 256 12.12 25.51 -21.33
C GLU A 256 10.73 25.72 -21.95
N ASN A 257 10.63 26.81 -22.73
CA ASN A 257 9.49 27.16 -23.58
C ASN A 257 9.33 26.16 -24.74
#